data_AF-A0A0S2GM63-F1
#
_entry.id   AF-A0A0S2GM63-F1
#
_cell.length_a   1.000
_cell.length_b   1.000
_cell.length_c   1.000
_cell.angle_alpha   90.00
_cell.angle_beta   90.00
_cell.angle_gamma   90.00
#
_symmetry.space_group_name_H-M   'P 1'
#
loop_
_entity.id
_entity.type
_entity.pdbx_description
1 polymer ?
#
loop_
_entity_poly.entity_id
_entity_poly.type
_entity_poly.pdbx_seq_one_letter_code
_entity_poly.pdbx_strand_id
1 'polypeptide(L)'
;KSLPNSSTTYDTNPTLLPSFLYFQPNKVKQYNASNTYHRLIEPDKWQSNSDLNNMTNLLKLLTTKNIKQKLGKTAAQSQENSGGGVSQTINTITTTGNISEGLKEETSIQAETLKKFFDSKQNNKSE
;
A
#
# COMPACT_ATOMS: atom_id res chain seq x y z
N LYS A 1 -23.24 0.71 1.34
CA LYS A 1 -23.69 0.24 2.67
C LYS A 1 -22.65 0.67 3.69
N SER A 2 -23.08 1.34 4.76
CA SER A 2 -22.19 1.74 5.86
C SER A 2 -21.78 0.52 6.68
N LEU A 3 -20.69 0.64 7.44
CA LEU A 3 -20.32 -0.36 8.44
C LEU A 3 -21.47 -0.55 9.45
N PRO A 4 -21.59 -1.75 10.06
CA PRO A 4 -22.46 -1.94 11.21
C PRO A 4 -22.13 -0.94 12.33
N ASN A 5 -23.15 -0.49 13.05
CA ASN A 5 -23.10 0.60 14.01
C ASN A 5 -22.05 0.35 15.12
N SER A 6 -21.30 1.41 15.44
CA SER A 6 -20.24 1.47 16.43
C SER A 6 -20.74 1.08 17.83
N SER A 7 -20.18 0.03 18.43
CA SER A 7 -20.29 -0.11 19.89
C SER A 7 -19.39 0.97 20.49
N THR A 8 -20.01 2.12 20.81
CA THR A 8 -19.42 3.34 21.40
C THR A 8 -18.47 4.15 20.49
N THR A 9 -18.43 5.46 20.74
CA THR A 9 -17.64 6.48 20.01
C THR A 9 -16.13 6.39 20.24
N TYR A 10 -15.67 5.47 21.08
CA TYR A 10 -14.28 5.19 21.40
C TYR A 10 -14.06 3.68 21.56
N ASP A 11 -14.37 2.90 20.52
CA ASP A 11 -14.05 1.47 20.54
C ASP A 11 -12.52 1.29 20.58
N THR A 12 -12.04 0.58 21.60
CA THR A 12 -10.62 0.29 21.85
C THR A 12 -10.14 -0.91 21.03
N ASN A 13 -11.07 -1.60 20.34
CA ASN A 13 -10.80 -2.77 19.51
C ASN A 13 -10.75 -2.43 18.01
N PRO A 14 -10.03 -3.23 17.19
CA PRO A 14 -9.91 -2.97 15.76
C PRO A 14 -11.27 -3.04 15.06
N THR A 15 -11.60 -2.01 14.27
CA THR A 15 -12.82 -2.01 13.45
C THR A 15 -12.62 -2.92 12.24
N LEU A 16 -13.34 -4.04 12.20
CA LEU A 16 -13.27 -5.01 11.11
C LEU A 16 -13.88 -4.43 9.83
N LEU A 17 -13.03 -4.21 8.84
CA LEU A 17 -13.37 -3.80 7.48
C LEU A 17 -13.09 -4.94 6.50
N PRO A 18 -13.68 -4.92 5.29
CA PRO A 18 -13.40 -5.96 4.28
C PRO A 18 -11.91 -6.13 3.96
N SER A 19 -11.12 -5.06 4.10
CA SER A 19 -9.67 -5.08 3.89
C SER A 19 -8.85 -5.27 5.17
N PHE A 20 -9.47 -5.56 6.31
CA PHE A 20 -8.76 -5.74 7.57
C PHE A 20 -7.99 -7.07 7.55
N LEU A 21 -6.72 -7.03 7.95
CA LEU A 21 -5.85 -8.19 8.11
C LEU A 21 -5.19 -8.14 9.49
N TYR A 22 -5.15 -9.29 10.18
CA TYR A 22 -4.54 -9.39 11.50
C TYR A 22 -3.03 -9.63 11.41
N PHE A 23 -2.29 -8.61 10.99
CA PHE A 23 -0.83 -8.66 10.89
C PHE A 23 -0.20 -8.79 12.27
N GLN A 24 0.68 -9.79 12.42
CA GLN A 24 1.47 -9.97 13.63
C GLN A 24 2.67 -9.02 13.63
N PRO A 25 3.12 -8.57 14.82
CA PRO A 25 4.37 -7.83 14.94
C PRO A 25 5.61 -8.59 14.46
N ASN A 26 6.64 -7.85 14.03
CA ASN A 26 7.97 -8.38 13.70
C ASN A 26 9.02 -7.63 14.53
N LYS A 27 10.01 -8.35 15.09
CA LYS A 27 11.18 -7.77 15.77
C LYS A 27 12.45 -8.33 15.14
N VAL A 28 13.38 -7.46 14.80
CA VAL A 28 14.68 -7.81 14.23
C VAL A 28 15.79 -7.18 15.06
N LYS A 29 16.98 -7.76 15.02
CA LYS A 29 18.15 -7.17 15.66
C LYS A 29 18.50 -5.82 15.02
N GLN A 30 19.29 -5.02 15.71
CA GLN A 30 19.77 -3.74 15.19
C GLN A 30 20.49 -3.93 13.85
N TYR A 31 20.12 -3.13 12.86
CA TYR A 31 20.78 -3.13 11.55
C TYR A 31 22.24 -2.67 11.67
N ASN A 32 23.12 -3.35 10.94
CA ASN A 32 24.52 -2.94 10.83
C ASN A 32 24.63 -1.59 10.08
N ALA A 33 25.55 -0.73 10.53
CA ALA A 33 25.80 0.57 9.91
C ALA A 33 26.43 0.48 8.50
N SER A 34 27.09 -0.64 8.19
CA SER A 34 27.65 -0.95 6.87
C SER A 34 27.34 -2.40 6.51
N ASN A 35 27.23 -2.69 5.21
CA ASN A 35 26.93 -4.03 4.69
C ASN A 35 25.64 -4.65 5.25
N THR A 36 24.62 -3.82 5.47
CA THR A 36 23.36 -4.18 6.15
C THR A 36 22.70 -5.43 5.56
N TYR A 37 22.72 -5.59 4.24
CA TYR A 37 22.04 -6.69 3.52
C TYR A 37 22.99 -7.78 3.00
N HIS A 38 24.23 -7.84 3.50
CA HIS A 38 25.19 -8.88 3.11
C HIS A 38 24.82 -10.27 3.66
N ARG A 39 23.95 -10.33 4.67
CA ARG A 39 23.34 -11.56 5.20
C ARG A 39 21.84 -11.32 5.40
N LEU A 40 21.09 -12.41 5.59
CA LEU A 40 19.69 -12.34 6.01
C LEU A 40 19.58 -11.56 7.33
N ILE A 41 18.56 -10.71 7.44
CA ILE A 41 18.28 -9.96 8.66
C ILE A 41 17.83 -10.94 9.75
N GLU A 42 18.50 -10.90 10.89
CA GLU A 42 18.22 -11.83 11.98
C GLU A 42 17.03 -11.33 12.83
N PRO A 43 16.01 -12.18 13.05
CA PRO A 43 14.93 -11.84 13.98
C PRO A 43 15.48 -11.73 15.41
N ASP A 44 14.87 -10.86 16.21
CA ASP A 44 15.17 -10.75 17.64
C ASP A 44 14.05 -11.40 18.48
N LYS A 45 14.38 -11.76 19.72
CA LYS A 45 13.44 -12.41 20.63
C LYS A 45 12.30 -11.47 21.01
N TRP A 46 11.09 -11.98 20.88
CA TRP A 46 9.87 -11.30 21.30
C TRP A 46 9.72 -11.34 22.83
N GLN A 47 9.50 -10.19 23.45
CA GLN A 47 9.12 -10.05 24.85
C GLN A 47 7.67 -9.56 24.92
N SER A 48 6.73 -10.51 25.02
CA SER A 48 5.31 -10.30 24.74
C SER A 48 4.67 -9.08 25.40
N ASN A 49 5.00 -8.77 26.65
CA ASN A 49 4.34 -7.68 27.38
C ASN A 49 4.98 -6.31 27.09
N SER A 50 6.31 -6.21 27.02
CA SER A 50 7.00 -4.94 26.81
C SER A 50 6.94 -4.50 25.34
N ASP A 51 7.13 -5.43 24.41
CA ASP A 51 7.18 -5.12 22.99
C ASP A 51 5.80 -4.70 22.45
N LEU A 52 4.72 -5.35 22.92
CA LEU A 52 3.35 -5.01 22.50
C LEU A 52 2.92 -3.63 23.00
N ASN A 53 3.25 -3.29 24.25
CA ASN A 53 2.93 -1.98 24.83
C ASN A 53 3.58 -0.84 24.02
N ASN A 54 4.82 -1.03 23.59
CA ASN A 54 5.56 -0.06 22.77
C ASN A 54 4.97 0.10 21.35
N MET A 55 4.19 -0.87 20.88
CA MET A 55 3.55 -0.84 19.55
C MET A 55 2.13 -0.28 19.55
N THR A 56 1.60 0.19 20.69
CA THR A 56 0.21 0.69 20.80
C THR A 56 -0.17 1.67 19.68
N ASN A 57 0.71 2.62 19.34
CA ASN A 57 0.45 3.59 18.28
C ASN A 57 0.44 2.98 16.87
N LEU A 58 1.28 1.97 16.63
CA LEU A 58 1.34 1.24 15.36
C LEU A 58 0.13 0.30 15.22
N LEU A 59 -0.26 -0.41 16.28
CA LEU A 59 -1.41 -1.32 16.29
C LEU A 59 -2.71 -0.58 16.01
N LYS A 60 -2.85 0.67 16.46
CA LYS A 60 -3.98 1.53 16.08
C LYS A 60 -4.11 1.70 14.56
N LEU A 61 -3.02 1.60 13.79
CA LEU A 61 -3.04 1.72 12.33
C LEU A 61 -3.51 0.45 11.62
N LEU A 62 -3.69 -0.68 12.31
CA LEU A 62 -4.36 -1.85 11.71
C LEU A 62 -5.80 -1.52 11.29
N THR A 63 -6.42 -0.53 11.93
CA THR A 63 -7.75 -0.03 11.58
C THR A 63 -7.66 0.99 10.44
N THR A 64 -8.25 0.69 9.28
CA THR A 64 -8.24 1.57 8.08
C THR A 64 -8.69 3.00 8.35
N LYS A 65 -9.62 3.22 9.29
CA LYS A 65 -10.07 4.57 9.69
C LYS A 65 -8.90 5.44 10.16
N ASN A 66 -8.00 4.88 10.96
CA ASN A 66 -6.86 5.58 11.54
C ASN A 66 -5.79 5.90 10.48
N ILE A 67 -5.59 5.01 9.50
CA ILE A 67 -4.75 5.29 8.33
C ILE A 67 -5.35 6.42 7.49
N LYS A 68 -6.66 6.36 7.17
CA LYS A 68 -7.34 7.40 6.39
C LYS A 68 -7.21 8.78 7.05
N GLN A 69 -7.34 8.85 8.37
CA GLN A 69 -7.16 10.09 9.13
C GLN A 69 -5.72 10.62 9.01
N LYS A 70 -4.69 9.78 9.19
CA LYS A 70 -3.29 10.21 9.05
C LYS A 70 -2.93 10.67 7.63
N LEU A 71 -3.56 10.10 6.61
CA LEU A 71 -3.36 10.48 5.20
C LEU A 71 -4.24 11.67 4.75
N GLY A 72 -5.02 12.28 5.66
CA GLY A 72 -5.94 13.37 5.31
C GLY A 72 -7.08 12.95 4.37
N LYS A 73 -7.45 11.66 4.36
CA LYS A 73 -8.52 11.09 3.51
C LYS A 73 -9.82 10.89 4.30
N THR A 74 -10.18 11.85 5.15
CA THR A 74 -11.40 11.78 5.97
C THR A 74 -12.66 11.92 5.12
N ALA A 75 -13.75 11.29 5.55
CA ALA A 75 -14.97 11.05 4.76
C ALA A 75 -15.58 12.30 4.09
N ALA A 76 -15.46 13.49 4.70
CA ALA A 76 -16.03 14.72 4.14
C ALA A 76 -15.39 15.16 2.81
N GLN A 77 -14.06 15.00 2.64
CA GLN A 77 -13.38 15.43 1.41
C GLN A 77 -13.62 14.49 0.21
N SER A 78 -14.15 13.30 0.44
CA SER A 78 -14.44 12.34 -0.63
C SER A 78 -15.93 12.30 -1.01
N GLN A 79 -16.82 12.78 -0.14
CA GLN A 79 -18.27 12.69 -0.38
C GLN A 79 -18.91 13.96 -0.96
N GLU A 80 -18.38 15.17 -0.72
CA GLU A 80 -19.01 16.40 -1.24
C GLU A 80 -18.93 16.57 -2.77
N ASN A 81 -18.12 15.78 -3.48
CA ASN A 81 -17.98 15.82 -4.96
C ASN A 81 -18.36 14.50 -5.66
N SER A 82 -19.22 13.67 -5.06
CA SER A 82 -19.63 12.40 -5.67
C SER A 82 -20.90 12.53 -6.52
N GLY A 83 -20.76 12.57 -7.85
CA GLY A 83 -21.89 12.48 -8.79
C GLY A 83 -22.33 11.04 -9.03
N GLY A 84 -23.64 10.78 -8.99
CA GLY A 84 -24.20 9.48 -9.39
C GLY A 84 -24.33 9.39 -10.91
N GLY A 85 -23.59 8.48 -11.55
CA GLY A 85 -23.59 8.33 -13.01
C GLY A 85 -22.95 7.03 -13.48
N VAL A 86 -22.90 6.84 -14.80
CA VAL A 86 -22.23 5.69 -15.43
C VAL A 86 -20.74 6.03 -15.63
N SER A 87 -19.85 5.15 -15.16
CA SER A 87 -18.41 5.26 -15.41
C SER A 87 -18.07 4.51 -16.70
N GLN A 88 -17.67 5.23 -17.75
CA GLN A 88 -17.15 4.65 -19.00
C GLN A 88 -15.64 4.37 -18.89
N THR A 89 -15.15 3.42 -19.67
CA THR A 89 -13.73 3.05 -19.71
C THR A 89 -12.89 4.08 -20.47
N ILE A 90 -11.56 4.00 -20.35
CA ILE A 90 -10.64 4.76 -21.22
C ILE A 90 -10.82 4.33 -22.69
N ASN A 91 -10.52 5.24 -23.62
CA ASN A 91 -10.54 4.95 -25.05
C ASN A 91 -9.31 4.13 -25.43
N THR A 92 -9.51 3.03 -26.16
CA THR A 92 -8.43 2.17 -26.67
C THR A 92 -8.50 2.07 -28.19
N ILE A 93 -7.35 2.05 -28.84
CA ILE A 93 -7.20 1.76 -30.27
C ILE A 93 -6.44 0.43 -30.46
N THR A 94 -6.31 -0.04 -31.70
CA THR A 94 -5.64 -1.31 -32.01
C THR A 94 -4.19 -1.39 -31.49
N THR A 95 -3.50 -0.25 -31.35
CA THR A 95 -2.12 -0.18 -30.88
C THR A 95 -1.97 0.15 -29.39
N THR A 96 -3.06 0.41 -28.66
CA THR A 96 -3.01 0.65 -27.21
C THR A 96 -2.50 -0.59 -26.50
N GLY A 97 -1.52 -0.43 -25.60
CA GLY A 97 -0.83 -1.53 -24.92
C GLY A 97 0.32 -2.15 -25.71
N ASN A 98 0.75 -1.56 -26.84
CA ASN A 98 1.93 -2.03 -27.55
C ASN A 98 3.22 -1.67 -26.79
N ILE A 99 3.78 -2.65 -26.09
CA ILE A 99 5.04 -2.55 -25.34
C ILE A 99 6.23 -3.22 -26.05
N SER A 100 6.10 -3.56 -27.34
CA SER A 100 7.10 -4.33 -28.09
C SER A 100 8.51 -3.70 -28.05
N GLU A 101 8.62 -2.38 -28.15
CA GLU A 101 9.88 -1.65 -28.01
C GLU A 101 10.55 -1.87 -26.64
N GLY A 102 9.76 -1.96 -25.57
CA GLY A 102 10.24 -2.27 -24.23
C GLY A 102 10.57 -3.76 -24.03
N LEU A 103 10.07 -4.64 -24.88
CA LEU A 103 10.34 -6.09 -24.79
C LEU A 103 11.59 -6.53 -25.58
N LYS A 104 12.22 -5.62 -26.31
CA LYS A 104 13.45 -5.87 -27.06
C LYS A 104 14.61 -6.20 -26.11
N GLU A 105 15.42 -7.18 -26.49
CA GLU A 105 16.66 -7.59 -25.82
C GLU A 105 17.90 -7.23 -26.66
N GLU A 106 18.01 -5.96 -27.05
CA GLU A 106 19.11 -5.50 -27.92
C GLU A 106 20.33 -5.06 -27.11
N THR A 107 20.13 -4.11 -26.19
CA THR A 107 21.23 -3.47 -25.42
C THR A 107 21.27 -3.92 -23.96
N SER A 108 20.14 -4.38 -23.44
CA SER A 108 19.98 -4.78 -22.04
C SER A 108 18.99 -5.94 -21.96
N ILE A 109 18.99 -6.65 -20.83
CA ILE A 109 17.99 -7.68 -20.57
C ILE A 109 16.58 -7.08 -20.61
N GLN A 110 15.59 -7.88 -20.99
CA GLN A 110 14.21 -7.44 -21.20
C GLN A 110 13.63 -6.66 -20.00
N ALA A 111 13.93 -7.08 -18.76
CA ALA A 111 13.45 -6.38 -17.57
C ALA A 111 13.99 -4.94 -17.48
N GLU A 112 15.22 -4.71 -17.91
CA GLU A 112 15.84 -3.38 -17.92
C GLU A 112 15.27 -2.51 -19.05
N THR A 113 15.13 -3.06 -20.26
CA THR A 113 14.55 -2.32 -21.40
C THR A 113 13.09 -1.97 -21.14
N LEU A 114 12.29 -2.88 -20.56
CA LEU A 114 10.89 -2.63 -20.22
C LEU A 114 10.74 -1.58 -19.11
N LYS A 115 11.62 -1.60 -18.10
CA LYS A 115 11.63 -0.55 -17.06
C LYS A 115 11.89 0.83 -17.67
N LYS A 116 12.91 0.96 -18.53
CA LYS A 116 13.22 2.23 -19.21
C LYS A 116 12.05 2.67 -20.11
N PHE A 117 11.41 1.74 -20.81
CA PHE A 117 10.24 2.00 -21.61
C PHE A 117 9.09 2.61 -20.77
N PHE A 118 8.72 1.98 -19.64
CA PHE A 118 7.69 2.53 -18.75
C PHE A 118 8.09 3.88 -18.13
N ASP A 119 9.36 4.08 -17.80
CA ASP A 119 9.87 5.37 -17.32
C ASP A 119 9.70 6.49 -18.37
N SER A 120 9.86 6.18 -19.66
CA SER A 120 9.64 7.14 -20.74
C SER A 120 8.15 7.49 -20.99
N LYS A 121 7.23 6.64 -20.52
CA LYS A 121 5.77 6.77 -20.73
C LYS A 121 5.00 7.18 -19.47
N GLN A 122 5.68 7.63 -18.42
CA GLN A 122 5.05 7.97 -17.14
C GLN A 122 3.96 9.07 -17.23
N ASN A 123 4.12 10.01 -18.15
CA ASN A 123 3.16 11.11 -18.35
C ASN A 123 2.02 10.76 -19.32
N ASN A 124 2.11 9.63 -20.03
CA ASN A 124 1.04 9.14 -20.90
C ASN A 124 0.80 7.64 -20.68
N LYS A 125 0.31 7.29 -19.49
CA LYS A 125 -0.01 5.90 -19.12
C LYS A 125 -1.23 5.31 -19.84
N SER A 126 -1.95 6.12 -20.62
CA SER A 126 -3.11 5.68 -21.40
C SER A 126 -2.74 5.08 -22.76
N GLU A 127 -1.50 5.27 -23.24
CA GLU A 127 -0.95 4.59 -24.42
C GLU A 127 -0.71 3.10 -24.15
#